data_AF-A0AAP0X9G1-F1
#
_entry.id   AF-A0AAP0X9G1-F1
#
_cell.length_a   1.000
_cell.length_b   1.000
_cell.length_c   1.000
_cell.angle_alpha   90.00
_cell.angle_beta   90.00
_cell.angle_gamma   90.00
#
_symmetry.space_group_name_H-M   'P 1'
#
loop_
_entity.id
_entity.type
_entity.pdbx_description
1 polymer ?
#
loop_
_entity_poly.entity_id
_entity_poly.type
_entity_poly.pdbx_seq_one_letter_code
_entity_poly.pdbx_strand_id
1 'polypeptide(L)' 'MPGLQNLQFLQCEALKMLPDGIQHLSRLRNLHLQNVSPELVSRIRGEESVDRPKVQHIPTINHFYTTSSGQFLKESLS' A
#
# COMPACT_ATOMS: atom_id res chain seq x y z
N MET A 1 3.30 8.87 15.44
CA MET A 1 3.52 7.51 15.99
C MET A 1 4.98 7.12 15.82
N PRO A 2 5.87 7.42 16.79
CA PRO A 2 7.32 7.34 16.60
C PRO A 2 7.91 5.91 16.58
N GLY A 3 7.10 4.88 16.37
CA GLY A 3 7.57 3.48 16.34
C GLY A 3 6.73 2.56 15.47
N LEU A 4 5.84 3.13 14.63
CA LEU A 4 5.00 2.31 13.77
C LEU A 4 5.86 1.69 12.66
N GLN A 5 6.01 0.37 12.68
CA GLN A 5 6.79 -0.38 11.69
C GLN A 5 5.91 -1.13 10.69
N ASN A 6 4.66 -1.42 11.05
CA ASN A 6 3.72 -2.17 10.23
C ASN A 6 2.41 -1.37 10.14
N LEU A 7 1.93 -1.15 8.93
CA LEU A 7 0.64 -0.53 8.64
C LEU A 7 -0.11 -1.41 7.64
N GLN A 8 -1.38 -1.67 7.91
CA GLN A 8 -2.23 -2.49 7.06
C GLN A 8 -3.55 -1.77 6.77
N PHE A 9 -3.95 -1.80 5.51
CA PHE A 9 -5.30 -1.45 5.07
C PHE A 9 -5.98 -2.74 4.64
N LEU A 10 -7.10 -3.08 5.28
CA LEU A 10 -7.84 -4.32 5.06
C LEU A 10 -9.25 -3.98 4.59
N GLN A 11 -9.66 -4.53 3.43
CA GLN A 11 -11.00 -4.37 2.87
C GLN A 11 -11.43 -2.90 2.74
N CYS A 12 -10.46 -2.03 2.39
CA CYS A 12 -10.67 -0.60 2.25
C CYS A 12 -10.89 -0.23 0.78
N GLU A 13 -11.92 -0.79 0.15
CA GLU A 13 -12.22 -0.57 -1.29
C GLU A 13 -12.59 0.89 -1.61
N ALA A 14 -13.08 1.65 -0.63
CA ALA A 14 -13.35 3.07 -0.79
C ALA A 14 -12.08 3.96 -0.72
N LEU A 15 -10.96 3.41 -0.25
CA LEU A 15 -9.70 4.15 -0.11
C LEU A 15 -9.01 4.24 -1.46
N LYS A 16 -9.12 5.40 -2.13
CA LYS A 16 -8.56 5.66 -3.47
C LYS A 16 -7.15 6.26 -3.46
N MET A 17 -6.67 6.68 -2.31
CA MET A 17 -5.35 7.30 -2.14
C MET A 17 -4.82 7.10 -0.72
N LEU A 18 -3.50 7.17 -0.56
CA LEU A 18 -2.89 7.10 0.77
C LEU A 18 -3.18 8.38 1.56
N PRO A 19 -3.30 8.28 2.89
CA PRO A 19 -3.38 9.46 3.74
C PRO A 19 -2.08 10.28 3.67
N ASP A 20 -2.20 11.61 3.64
CA ASP A 20 -1.06 12.52 3.47
C ASP A 20 0.02 12.42 4.58
N GLY A 21 -0.31 11.79 5.71
CA GLY A 21 0.62 11.53 6.80
C GLY A 21 1.59 10.37 6.56
N ILE A 22 1.38 9.53 5.53
CA ILE A 22 2.14 8.28 5.39
C ILE A 22 3.64 8.53 5.20
N GLN A 23 4.00 9.60 4.49
CA GLN A 23 5.38 10.03 4.25
C GLN A 23 6.14 10.42 5.54
N HIS A 24 5.42 10.71 6.63
CA HIS A 24 6.01 11.08 7.91
C HIS A 24 6.21 9.88 8.84
N LEU A 25 5.75 8.69 8.44
CA LEU A 25 5.95 7.45 9.19
C LEU A 25 7.35 6.88 8.92
N SER A 26 8.39 7.64 9.28
CA SER A 26 9.80 7.34 8.95
C SER A 26 10.34 5.99 9.44
N ARG A 27 9.65 5.35 10.40
CA ARG A 27 9.98 4.00 10.91
C ARG A 27 9.16 2.88 10.28
N LEU A 28 8.24 3.21 9.37
CA LEU A 28 7.40 2.25 8.70
C LEU A 28 8.24 1.37 7.79
N ARG A 29 8.17 0.06 8.01
CA ARG A 29 8.91 -0.95 7.26
C ARG A 29 8.02 -1.73 6.31
N ASN A 30 6.77 -1.94 6.72
CA ASN A 30 5.83 -2.81 6.02
C ASN A 30 4.50 -2.08 5.82
N LEU A 31 4.10 -1.96 4.55
CA LEU A 31 2.78 -1.53 4.14
C LEU A 31 2.06 -2.72 3.49
N HIS A 32 0.94 -3.12 4.07
CA HIS A 32 0.11 -4.19 3.55
C HIS A 32 -1.23 -3.63 3.07
N LEU A 33 -1.52 -3.83 1.79
CA LEU A 33 -2.76 -3.43 1.13
C LEU A 33 -3.54 -4.70 0.82
N GLN A 34 -4.64 -4.97 1.50
CA GLN A 34 -5.43 -6.18 1.27
C GLN A 34 -6.85 -5.82 0.84
N ASN A 35 -7.25 -6.29 -0.34
CA ASN A 35 -8.56 -6.02 -0.94
C ASN A 35 -8.88 -4.51 -0.88
N VAL A 36 -7.96 -3.70 -1.41
CA VAL A 36 -8.11 -2.24 -1.52
C VAL A 36 -8.52 -1.85 -2.94
N SER A 37 -8.80 -0.57 -3.16
CA SER A 37 -9.14 -0.10 -4.51
C SER A 37 -7.98 -0.28 -5.51
N PRO A 38 -8.26 -0.65 -6.77
CA PRO A 38 -7.25 -0.70 -7.82
C PRO A 38 -6.64 0.68 -8.09
N GLU A 39 -7.38 1.77 -7.87
CA GLU A 39 -6.89 3.14 -7.97
C GLU A 39 -5.79 3.44 -6.95
N LEU A 40 -5.91 2.96 -5.71
CA LEU A 40 -4.86 3.11 -4.71
C LEU A 40 -3.59 2.38 -5.12
N VAL A 41 -3.74 1.15 -5.63
CA VAL A 41 -2.61 0.31 -6.06
C VAL A 41 -1.88 0.95 -7.23
N SER A 42 -2.60 1.46 -8.23
CA SER A 42 -1.99 2.07 -9.42
C SER A 42 -1.23 3.36 -9.10
N ARG A 43 -1.67 4.12 -8.09
CA ARG A 43 -0.98 5.34 -7.64
C ARG A 43 0.34 5.09 -6.92
N ILE A 44 0.57 3.87 -6.44
CA ILE A 44 1.77 3.45 -5.68
C ILE A 44 2.71 2.58 -6.54
N ARG A 45 2.14 1.84 -7.48
CA ARG A 45 2.86 0.85 -8.29
C ARG A 45 3.84 1.53 -9.26
N GLY A 46 5.11 1.18 -9.14
CA GLY A 46 6.17 1.64 -10.05
C GLY A 46 6.77 3.00 -9.67
N GLU A 47 7.99 3.24 -10.14
CA GLU A 47 8.81 4.40 -9.75
C GLU A 47 8.22 5.75 -10.17
N GLU A 48 7.57 5.79 -11.34
CA GLU A 48 6.98 7.00 -11.92
C GLU A 48 5.54 7.28 -11.43
N SER A 49 5.03 6.53 -10.45
CA SER A 49 3.65 6.68 -9.97
C SER A 49 3.46 7.87 -9.02
N VAL A 50 2.26 8.46 -9.05
CA VAL A 50 1.95 9.76 -8.40
C VAL A 50 2.23 9.78 -6.90
N ASP A 51 1.91 8.71 -6.17
CA ASP A 51 2.14 8.61 -4.73
C ASP A 51 3.44 7.86 -4.39
N ARG A 52 4.26 7.48 -5.37
CA ARG A 52 5.55 6.81 -5.12
C ARG A 52 6.47 7.57 -4.16
N PRO A 53 6.66 8.91 -4.30
CA PRO A 53 7.53 9.65 -3.39
C PRO A 53 7.07 9.59 -1.93
N LYS A 54 5.77 9.37 -1.68
CA LYS A 54 5.21 9.25 -0.32
C LYS A 54 5.58 7.95 0.37
N VAL A 55 5.90 6.89 -0.40
CA VAL A 55 6.16 5.54 0.13
C VAL A 55 7.60 5.06 -0.08
N GLN A 56 8.47 5.87 -0.68
CA GLN A 56 9.87 5.51 -0.98
C GLN A 56 10.67 5.04 0.23
N HIS A 57 10.29 5.49 1.44
CA HIS A 57 10.95 5.16 2.69
C HIS A 57 10.53 3.78 3.24
N ILE A 58 9.51 3.15 2.66
CA ILE A 58 8.93 1.87 3.09
C ILE A 58 9.58 0.75 2.26
N PRO A 59 10.43 -0.11 2.86
CA PRO A 59 11.13 -1.16 2.13
C PRO A 59 10.21 -2.23 1.53
N THR A 60 9.08 -2.50 2.16
CA THR A 60 8.20 -3.61 1.76
C THR A 60 6.76 -3.14 1.62
N ILE A 61 6.25 -3.14 0.38
CA ILE A 61 4.86 -2.83 0.07
C ILE A 61 4.24 -4.06 -0.59
N ASN A 62 3.32 -4.73 0.12
CA ASN A 62 2.64 -5.91 -0.42
C ASN A 62 1.18 -5.58 -0.71
N HIS A 63 0.71 -6.01 -1.88
CA HIS A 63 -0.69 -5.99 -2.25
C HIS A 63 -1.23 -7.43 -2.27
N PHE A 64 -2.34 -7.65 -1.57
CA PHE A 64 -3.08 -8.90 -1.51
C PHE A 64 -4.48 -8.66 -2.07
N TYR A 65 -4.92 -9.51 -2.98
CA TYR A 65 -6.23 -9.38 -3.59
C TYR A 65 -6.83 -10.73 -3.91
N THR A 66 -8.15 -10.75 -4.00
CA THR A 66 -8.90 -11.93 -4.44
C THR A 66 -9.38 -11.71 -5.86
N THR A 67 -9.07 -12.63 -6.76
CA THR A 67 -9.58 -12.58 -8.15
C THR A 67 -11.09 -12.88 -8.17
N SER A 68 -11.75 -12.59 -9.29
CA SER A 68 -13.13 -13.01 -9.53
C SER A 68 -13.33 -14.52 -9.48
N SER A 69 -12.28 -15.32 -9.70
CA SER A 69 -12.27 -16.77 -9.55
C SER A 69 -12.09 -17.26 -8.11
N GLY A 70 -12.00 -16.35 -7.13
CA GLY A 70 -11.82 -16.66 -5.71
C GLY A 70 -10.37 -16.98 -5.31
N GLN A 71 -9.39 -16.76 -6.19
CA GLN A 71 -7.99 -17.03 -5.88
C GLN A 71 -7.39 -15.88 -5.08
N PHE A 72 -6.75 -16.21 -3.96
CA PHE A 72 -5.99 -15.25 -3.16
C PHE A 72 -4.58 -15.10 -3.70
N LEU A 73 -4.22 -13.89 -4.15
CA LEU A 73 -2.93 -13.57 -4.74
C LEU A 73 -2.20 -12.50 -3.93
N LYS A 74 -0.88 -12.50 -4.07
CA LYS A 74 0.02 -11.52 -3.46
C LYS A 74 0.99 -11.02 -4.52
N GLU A 75 1.24 -9.72 -4.53
CA GLU A 75 2.31 -9.10 -5.30
C GLU A 75 3.06 -8.04 -4.48
N SER A 76 4.31 -7.78 -4.88
CA SER A 76 5.08 -6.64 -4.39
C SER A 76 4.76 -5.42 -5.24
N LEU A 77 4.52 -4.28 -4.60
CA LEU A 77 4.41 -2.98 -5.27
C LEU A 77 5.71 -2.17 -5.20
N SER A 78 6.71 -2.67 -4.48
CA SER A 78 8.09 -2.16 -4.55
C SER A 78 8.62 -2.28 -5.96
#